data_AF-A0A2A9HK17-F1
#
_entry.id   AF-A0A2A9HK17-F1
#
_cell.length_a   1.000
_cell.length_b   1.000
_cell.length_c   1.000
_cell.angle_alpha   90.00
_cell.angle_beta   90.00
_cell.angle_gamma   90.00
#
_symmetry.space_group_name_H-M   'P 1'
#
loop_
_entity.id
_entity.type
_entity.pdbx_description
1 polymer ?
#
loop_
_entity_poly.entity_id
_entity_poly.type
_entity_poly.pdbx_seq_one_letter_code
_entity_poly.pdbx_strand_id
1 'polypeptide(L)'
;MSTSGGPIPVLEGDIDEARLPAPDEIVLRMRQAILDGKHWFEALLDAVARWRLPEEVVRGRCYRYLIAGEAFDWLLLAERLLDDAADLVPAAERDALLWHNQWPADVDIDDEEFARRIGPAKYSAHLNYLYGVLVEEALQLSVEEEIHKEIRSRVWGFDQRVDETMYQRIYGKSRDELLALHYEETGVLISGDVSLGDWKAFTYWLFKRRLKSQDRARVASDTRKGLAQLTRMELAVSERRFGARLGEADFAARYPG
;
A
#
# COMPACT_ATOMS: atom_id res chain seq x y z
N MET A 1 -37.31 -60.05 -6.51
CA MET A 1 -36.26 -60.75 -5.72
C MET A 1 -35.14 -61.06 -6.71
N SER A 2 -33.93 -60.52 -6.65
CA SER A 2 -33.20 -59.94 -5.54
C SER A 2 -32.18 -58.92 -6.09
N THR A 3 -32.06 -57.79 -5.40
CA THR A 3 -30.98 -56.82 -5.51
C THR A 3 -29.76 -57.36 -4.77
N SER A 4 -28.63 -57.55 -5.45
CA SER A 4 -27.33 -57.76 -4.78
C SER A 4 -26.49 -56.49 -4.90
N GLY A 5 -26.54 -55.68 -3.84
CA GLY A 5 -25.59 -54.60 -3.62
C GLY A 5 -24.26 -55.17 -3.12
N GLY A 6 -23.17 -54.74 -3.74
CA GLY A 6 -21.84 -54.71 -3.13
C GLY A 6 -21.43 -53.23 -3.03
N PRO A 7 -20.88 -52.77 -1.89
CA PRO A 7 -20.52 -51.38 -1.72
C PRO A 7 -19.38 -51.02 -2.65
N ILE A 8 -19.53 -49.89 -3.35
CA ILE A 8 -18.42 -49.23 -4.05
C ILE A 8 -17.42 -48.85 -2.95
N PRO A 9 -16.13 -49.23 -3.05
CA PRO A 9 -15.15 -48.82 -2.07
C PRO A 9 -14.94 -47.32 -2.23
N VAL A 10 -15.43 -46.56 -1.25
CA VAL A 10 -15.07 -45.16 -1.07
C VAL A 10 -13.59 -45.18 -0.71
N LEU A 11 -12.74 -44.69 -1.61
CA LEU A 11 -11.32 -44.52 -1.34
C LEU A 11 -11.19 -43.58 -0.16
N GLU A 12 -10.69 -44.11 0.95
CA GLU A 12 -10.15 -43.35 2.07
C GLU A 12 -9.17 -42.32 1.52
N GLY A 13 -9.56 -41.07 1.70
CA GLY A 13 -8.89 -39.90 1.21
C GLY A 13 -9.64 -38.71 1.75
N ASP A 14 -9.79 -38.66 3.07
CA ASP A 14 -9.91 -37.40 3.81
C ASP A 14 -8.65 -36.58 3.50
N ILE A 15 -8.61 -36.01 2.30
CA ILE A 15 -7.96 -34.73 2.12
C ILE A 15 -8.95 -33.77 2.77
N ASP A 16 -8.81 -33.62 4.08
CA ASP A 16 -9.22 -32.42 4.78
C ASP A 16 -8.39 -31.28 4.16
N GLU A 17 -8.77 -30.86 2.95
CA GLU A 17 -8.50 -29.51 2.46
C GLU A 17 -9.21 -28.61 3.45
N ALA A 18 -8.55 -28.37 4.59
CA ALA A 18 -9.04 -27.60 5.71
C ALA A 18 -9.73 -26.38 5.13
N ARG A 19 -11.07 -26.40 5.11
CA ARG A 19 -11.88 -25.46 4.34
C ARG A 19 -11.51 -24.06 4.78
N LEU A 20 -10.67 -23.41 3.99
CA LEU A 20 -10.02 -22.17 4.35
C LEU A 20 -11.12 -21.11 4.51
N PRO A 21 -11.10 -20.30 5.57
CA PRO A 21 -12.23 -19.44 5.89
C PRO A 21 -12.49 -18.45 4.76
N ALA A 22 -13.76 -18.31 4.38
CA ALA A 22 -14.19 -17.34 3.39
C ALA A 22 -13.91 -15.90 3.89
N PRO A 23 -13.77 -14.91 2.99
CA PRO A 23 -13.62 -13.50 3.36
C PRO A 23 -14.63 -13.04 4.43
N ASP A 24 -15.90 -13.40 4.26
CA ASP A 24 -16.99 -13.09 5.20
C ASP A 24 -16.77 -13.73 6.58
N GLU A 25 -16.18 -14.93 6.62
CA GLU A 25 -15.86 -15.60 7.87
C GLU A 25 -14.72 -14.89 8.61
N ILE A 26 -13.73 -14.34 7.89
CA ILE A 26 -12.66 -13.54 8.48
C ILE A 26 -13.24 -12.27 9.11
N VAL A 27 -14.15 -11.58 8.41
CA VAL A 27 -14.86 -10.41 8.94
C VAL A 27 -15.67 -10.78 10.18
N LEU A 28 -16.43 -11.87 10.14
CA LEU A 28 -17.24 -12.32 11.27
C LEU A 28 -16.36 -12.64 12.50
N ARG A 29 -15.26 -13.36 12.30
CA ARG A 29 -14.29 -13.69 13.37
C ARG A 29 -13.65 -12.44 13.95
N MET A 30 -13.30 -11.46 13.12
CA MET A 30 -12.75 -10.18 13.57
C MET A 30 -13.75 -9.45 14.47
N ARG A 31 -15.00 -9.30 14.02
CA ARG A 31 -16.06 -8.67 14.82
C ARG A 31 -16.29 -9.40 16.14
N GLN A 32 -16.35 -10.73 16.11
CA GLN A 32 -16.55 -11.53 17.31
C GLN A 32 -15.41 -11.34 18.32
N ALA A 33 -14.15 -11.31 17.85
CA ALA A 33 -13.01 -11.07 18.73
C ALA A 33 -13.10 -9.70 19.43
N ILE A 34 -13.56 -8.65 18.73
CA ILE A 34 -13.78 -7.32 19.31
C ILE A 34 -14.87 -7.37 20.39
N LEU A 35 -15.98 -8.05 20.12
CA LEU A 35 -17.07 -8.23 21.07
C LEU A 35 -16.66 -9.05 22.31
N ASP A 36 -15.74 -10.00 22.13
CA ASP A 36 -15.17 -10.82 23.21
C ASP A 36 -14.13 -10.06 24.04
N GLY A 37 -13.87 -8.77 23.73
CA GLY A 37 -12.99 -7.89 24.49
C GLY A 37 -11.56 -7.78 23.96
N LYS A 38 -11.25 -8.36 22.78
CA LYS A 38 -9.96 -8.12 22.13
C LYS A 38 -9.89 -6.69 21.59
N HIS A 39 -8.75 -6.03 21.74
CA HIS A 39 -8.54 -4.71 21.15
C HIS A 39 -8.76 -4.74 19.64
N TRP A 40 -9.49 -3.76 19.09
CA TRP A 40 -9.92 -3.77 17.70
C TRP A 40 -8.74 -3.78 16.71
N PHE A 41 -7.67 -3.05 17.03
CA PHE A 41 -6.47 -2.99 16.18
C PHE A 41 -5.77 -4.35 16.11
N GLU A 42 -5.72 -5.08 17.21
CA GLU A 42 -5.18 -6.44 17.20
C GLU A 42 -6.05 -7.41 16.40
N ALA A 43 -7.38 -7.32 16.56
CA ALA A 43 -8.32 -8.14 15.79
C ALA A 43 -8.22 -7.84 14.29
N LEU A 44 -8.02 -6.57 13.93
CA LEU A 44 -7.78 -6.12 12.57
C LEU A 44 -6.50 -6.73 11.99
N LEU A 45 -5.37 -6.66 12.69
CA LEU A 45 -4.11 -7.24 12.22
C LEU A 45 -4.21 -8.76 12.02
N ASP A 46 -4.92 -9.46 12.91
CA ASP A 46 -5.20 -10.89 12.74
C ASP A 46 -6.05 -11.18 11.49
N ALA A 47 -7.04 -10.33 11.21
CA ALA A 47 -7.87 -10.43 10.01
C ALA A 47 -7.06 -10.15 8.74
N VAL A 48 -6.25 -9.09 8.76
CA VAL A 48 -5.29 -8.76 7.71
C VAL A 48 -4.36 -9.93 7.46
N ALA A 49 -3.81 -10.57 8.48
CA ALA A 49 -2.92 -11.73 8.36
C ALA A 49 -3.60 -12.92 7.68
N ARG A 50 -4.91 -13.12 7.91
CA ARG A 50 -5.68 -14.25 7.36
C ARG A 50 -6.28 -13.98 5.97
N TRP A 51 -6.43 -12.72 5.58
CA TRP A 51 -7.03 -12.33 4.30
C TRP A 51 -6.26 -12.88 3.09
N ARG A 52 -6.96 -13.33 2.05
CA ARG A 52 -6.31 -14.02 0.91
C ARG A 52 -6.65 -13.46 -0.46
N LEU A 53 -7.70 -12.66 -0.57
CA LEU A 53 -8.08 -12.07 -1.85
C LEU A 53 -7.08 -10.96 -2.19
N PRO A 54 -6.47 -10.98 -3.39
CA PRO A 54 -5.61 -9.89 -3.84
C PRO A 54 -6.43 -8.66 -4.24
N GLU A 55 -7.68 -8.87 -4.64
CA GLU A 55 -8.65 -7.83 -4.97
C GLU A 55 -10.09 -8.34 -4.81
N GLU A 56 -11.04 -7.42 -4.65
CA GLU A 56 -12.48 -7.71 -4.63
C GLU A 56 -13.30 -6.50 -5.07
N VAL A 57 -14.59 -6.71 -5.38
CA VAL A 57 -15.54 -5.63 -5.66
C VAL A 57 -16.63 -5.63 -4.60
N VAL A 58 -16.72 -4.55 -3.83
CA VAL A 58 -17.71 -4.37 -2.77
C VAL A 58 -18.50 -3.10 -3.01
N ARG A 59 -19.83 -3.22 -3.07
CA ARG A 59 -20.76 -2.10 -3.31
C ARG A 59 -20.38 -1.25 -4.55
N GLY A 60 -19.88 -1.90 -5.60
CA GLY A 60 -19.46 -1.25 -6.84
C GLY A 60 -18.07 -0.59 -6.81
N ARG A 61 -17.36 -0.61 -5.66
CA ARG A 61 -15.97 -0.16 -5.55
C ARG A 61 -15.02 -1.36 -5.68
N CYS A 62 -14.02 -1.22 -6.54
CA CYS A 62 -12.93 -2.18 -6.66
C CYS A 62 -11.86 -1.88 -5.59
N TYR A 63 -11.51 -2.87 -4.79
CA TYR A 63 -10.42 -2.84 -3.84
C TYR A 63 -9.30 -3.75 -4.35
N ARG A 64 -8.17 -3.17 -4.75
CA ARG A 64 -6.97 -3.93 -5.16
C ARG A 64 -5.91 -3.84 -4.08
N TYR A 65 -5.88 -4.84 -3.22
CA TYR A 65 -4.97 -4.90 -2.07
C TYR A 65 -3.55 -5.27 -2.48
N LEU A 66 -3.38 -6.19 -3.44
CA LEU A 66 -2.08 -6.69 -3.88
C LEU A 66 -1.80 -6.31 -5.34
N ILE A 67 -1.02 -5.25 -5.50
CA ILE A 67 -0.63 -4.72 -6.81
C ILE A 67 0.42 -5.62 -7.45
N ALA A 68 0.16 -6.04 -8.69
CA ALA A 68 1.04 -6.90 -9.49
C ALA A 68 1.47 -8.21 -8.79
N GLY A 69 0.71 -8.67 -7.78
CA GLY A 69 1.06 -9.83 -6.97
C GLY A 69 2.19 -9.61 -5.95
N GLU A 70 2.70 -8.38 -5.81
CA GLU A 70 3.97 -8.11 -5.10
C GLU A 70 3.87 -6.99 -4.05
N ALA A 71 3.04 -5.97 -4.28
CA ALA A 71 2.95 -4.79 -3.42
C ALA A 71 1.59 -4.72 -2.70
N PHE A 72 1.62 -4.89 -1.37
CA PHE A 72 0.44 -5.00 -0.52
C PHE A 72 0.08 -3.68 0.16
N ASP A 73 -1.05 -3.10 -0.22
CA ASP A 73 -1.69 -1.95 0.43
C ASP A 73 -2.56 -2.43 1.60
N TRP A 74 -1.93 -2.62 2.76
CA TRP A 74 -2.63 -3.12 3.94
C TRP A 74 -3.65 -2.13 4.50
N LEU A 75 -3.45 -0.82 4.31
CA LEU A 75 -4.38 0.22 4.76
C LEU A 75 -5.67 0.19 3.94
N LEU A 76 -5.59 -0.09 2.64
CA LEU A 76 -6.78 -0.32 1.81
C LEU A 76 -7.57 -1.55 2.29
N LEU A 77 -6.89 -2.62 2.71
CA LEU A 77 -7.55 -3.76 3.32
C LEU A 77 -8.12 -3.41 4.70
N ALA A 78 -7.40 -2.60 5.49
CA ALA A 78 -7.88 -2.14 6.77
C ALA A 78 -9.16 -1.30 6.61
N GLU A 79 -9.22 -0.40 5.64
CA GLU A 79 -10.43 0.35 5.28
C GLU A 79 -11.61 -0.59 5.03
N ARG A 80 -11.43 -1.58 4.13
CA ARG A 80 -12.44 -2.58 3.82
C ARG A 80 -12.95 -3.31 5.07
N LEU A 81 -12.05 -3.76 5.94
CA LEU A 81 -12.40 -4.54 7.12
C LEU A 81 -13.10 -3.67 8.17
N LEU A 82 -12.62 -2.45 8.37
CA LEU A 82 -13.17 -1.50 9.35
C LEU A 82 -14.52 -0.94 8.92
N ASP A 83 -14.82 -0.87 7.62
CA ASP A 83 -16.16 -0.55 7.13
C ASP A 83 -17.22 -1.57 7.60
N ASP A 84 -16.85 -2.86 7.68
CA ASP A 84 -17.73 -3.92 8.20
C ASP A 84 -17.70 -4.03 9.74
N ALA A 85 -16.86 -3.26 10.43
CA ALA A 85 -16.79 -3.17 11.89
C ALA A 85 -17.00 -1.74 12.40
N ALA A 86 -17.63 -0.88 11.60
CA ALA A 86 -17.73 0.55 11.86
C ALA A 86 -18.53 0.90 13.13
N ASP A 87 -19.41 0.00 13.57
CA ASP A 87 -20.20 0.05 14.80
C ASP A 87 -19.41 -0.35 16.06
N LEU A 88 -18.27 -1.02 15.89
CA LEU A 88 -17.45 -1.57 16.98
C LEU A 88 -16.18 -0.75 17.25
N VAL A 89 -15.79 0.14 16.32
CA VAL A 89 -14.53 0.90 16.38
C VAL A 89 -14.82 2.41 16.49
N PRO A 90 -14.19 3.13 17.43
CA PRO A 90 -14.33 4.59 17.52
C PRO A 90 -13.97 5.28 16.19
N ALA A 91 -14.87 6.14 15.70
CA ALA A 91 -14.69 6.80 14.40
C ALA A 91 -13.40 7.63 14.32
N ALA A 92 -13.04 8.32 15.41
CA ALA A 92 -11.82 9.13 15.47
C ALA A 92 -10.54 8.29 15.34
N GLU A 93 -10.50 7.10 15.95
CA GLU A 93 -9.36 6.19 15.85
C GLU A 93 -9.28 5.53 14.47
N ARG A 94 -10.41 5.14 13.89
CA ARG A 94 -10.47 4.65 12.51
C ARG A 94 -9.94 5.71 11.55
N ASP A 95 -10.37 6.95 11.68
CA ASP A 95 -9.90 8.05 10.82
C ASP A 95 -8.41 8.34 11.04
N ALA A 96 -7.93 8.31 12.28
CA ALA A 96 -6.50 8.45 12.58
C ALA A 96 -5.66 7.35 11.90
N LEU A 97 -6.12 6.10 11.93
CA LEU A 97 -5.46 4.99 11.26
C LEU A 97 -5.48 5.16 9.73
N LEU A 98 -6.67 5.32 9.14
CA LEU A 98 -6.83 5.27 7.68
C LEU A 98 -6.24 6.49 6.96
N TRP A 99 -6.32 7.67 7.57
CA TRP A 99 -5.90 8.92 6.93
C TRP A 99 -4.53 9.42 7.39
N HIS A 100 -4.06 8.98 8.55
CA HIS A 100 -2.81 9.45 9.14
C HIS A 100 -1.84 8.33 9.49
N ASN A 101 -2.21 7.06 9.23
CA ASN A 101 -1.43 5.88 9.63
C ASN A 101 -1.03 5.94 11.12
N GLN A 102 -1.90 6.50 11.96
CA GLN A 102 -1.68 6.64 13.41
C GLN A 102 -2.33 5.46 14.12
N TRP A 103 -1.50 4.66 14.79
CA TRP A 103 -1.97 3.50 15.54
C TRP A 103 -2.52 3.92 16.91
N PRO A 104 -3.42 3.12 17.52
CA PRO A 104 -3.94 3.41 18.85
C PRO A 104 -2.82 3.47 19.88
N ALA A 105 -2.75 4.57 20.65
CA ALA A 105 -1.67 4.83 21.60
C ALA A 105 -1.75 3.96 22.86
N ASP A 106 -2.92 3.36 23.11
CA ASP A 106 -3.20 2.45 24.21
C ASP A 106 -2.81 0.99 23.90
N VAL A 107 -2.33 0.72 22.68
CA VAL A 107 -1.85 -0.60 22.26
C VAL A 107 -0.34 -0.58 22.09
N ASP A 108 0.33 -1.52 22.75
CA ASP A 108 1.78 -1.71 22.64
C ASP A 108 2.10 -2.62 21.45
N ILE A 109 2.02 -2.05 20.23
CA ILE A 109 2.46 -2.71 18.99
C ILE A 109 3.47 -1.78 18.31
N ASP A 110 4.69 -2.27 18.17
CA ASP A 110 5.74 -1.65 17.38
C ASP A 110 5.81 -2.27 15.97
N ASP A 111 6.77 -1.80 15.18
CA ASP A 111 6.92 -2.23 13.79
C ASP A 111 7.32 -3.73 13.69
N GLU A 112 8.05 -4.26 14.68
CA GLU A 112 8.43 -5.68 14.74
C GLU A 112 7.24 -6.58 15.04
N GLU A 113 6.42 -6.21 16.02
CA GLU A 113 5.20 -6.92 16.39
C GLU A 113 4.17 -6.86 15.25
N PHE A 114 4.03 -5.71 14.59
CA PHE A 114 3.23 -5.58 13.37
C PHE A 114 3.68 -6.58 12.29
N ALA A 115 4.99 -6.60 11.97
CA ALA A 115 5.56 -7.52 10.98
C ALA A 115 5.31 -8.99 11.35
N ARG A 116 5.46 -9.34 12.63
CA ARG A 116 5.21 -10.68 13.15
C ARG A 116 3.75 -11.09 13.00
N ARG A 117 2.81 -10.19 13.31
CA ARG A 117 1.36 -10.46 13.25
C ARG A 117 0.86 -10.67 11.83
N ILE A 118 1.21 -9.79 10.89
CA ILE A 118 0.75 -9.92 9.50
C ILE A 118 1.50 -11.02 8.74
N GLY A 119 2.68 -11.42 9.23
CA GLY A 119 3.51 -12.48 8.70
C GLY A 119 4.50 -12.01 7.64
N PRO A 120 5.61 -12.75 7.43
CA PRO A 120 6.76 -12.29 6.64
C PRO A 120 6.42 -12.01 5.17
N ALA A 121 5.54 -12.81 4.56
CA ALA A 121 5.15 -12.61 3.17
C ALA A 121 4.38 -11.29 2.96
N LYS A 122 3.39 -10.99 3.83
CA LYS A 122 2.63 -9.74 3.76
C LYS A 122 3.45 -8.55 4.18
N TYR A 123 4.34 -8.71 5.16
CA TYR A 123 5.26 -7.66 5.55
C TYR A 123 6.22 -7.30 4.41
N SER A 124 6.82 -8.29 3.74
CA SER A 124 7.66 -8.04 2.56
C SER A 124 6.86 -7.37 1.44
N ALA A 125 5.62 -7.80 1.20
CA ALA A 125 4.76 -7.18 0.20
C ALA A 125 4.34 -5.75 0.61
N HIS A 126 4.16 -5.48 1.90
CA HIS A 126 3.92 -4.14 2.42
C HIS A 126 5.12 -3.22 2.18
N LEU A 127 6.35 -3.70 2.41
CA LEU A 127 7.56 -2.95 2.08
C LEU A 127 7.64 -2.64 0.57
N ASN A 128 7.25 -3.59 -0.29
CA ASN A 128 7.17 -3.32 -1.73
C ASN A 128 6.17 -2.20 -2.05
N TYR A 129 5.05 -2.11 -1.34
CA TYR A 129 4.10 -1.02 -1.51
C TYR A 129 4.66 0.31 -0.98
N LEU A 130 5.26 0.31 0.21
CA LEU A 130 5.89 1.50 0.80
C LEU A 130 6.95 2.09 -0.14
N TYR A 131 7.91 1.28 -0.58
CA TYR A 131 8.98 1.75 -1.46
C TYR A 131 8.54 1.96 -2.90
N GLY A 132 7.74 1.05 -3.44
CA GLY A 132 7.40 1.03 -4.84
C GLY A 132 6.23 1.92 -5.23
N VAL A 133 5.42 2.36 -4.27
CA VAL A 133 4.29 3.28 -4.50
C VAL A 133 4.51 4.57 -3.72
N LEU A 134 4.50 4.53 -2.38
CA LEU A 134 4.50 5.77 -1.58
C LEU A 134 5.79 6.58 -1.72
N VAL A 135 6.95 5.92 -1.60
CA VAL A 135 8.25 6.59 -1.77
C VAL A 135 8.47 7.02 -3.22
N GLU A 136 7.96 6.26 -4.18
CA GLU A 136 8.05 6.62 -5.60
C GLU A 136 7.21 7.87 -5.92
N GLU A 137 5.98 7.97 -5.40
CA GLU A 137 5.13 9.17 -5.51
C GLU A 137 5.78 10.38 -4.82
N ALA A 138 6.37 10.17 -3.64
CA ALA A 138 7.10 11.23 -2.94
C ALA A 138 8.32 11.69 -3.74
N LEU A 139 9.06 10.78 -4.38
CA LEU A 139 10.15 11.14 -5.29
C LEU A 139 9.66 11.97 -6.47
N GLN A 140 8.56 11.56 -7.11
CA GLN A 140 7.93 12.30 -8.20
C GLN A 140 7.59 13.73 -7.76
N LEU A 141 6.91 13.89 -6.63
CA LEU A 141 6.58 15.20 -6.08
C LEU A 141 7.83 16.04 -5.76
N SER A 142 8.86 15.44 -5.19
CA SER A 142 10.11 16.14 -4.86
C SER A 142 10.77 16.75 -6.11
N VAL A 143 10.81 15.98 -7.21
CA VAL A 143 11.36 16.44 -8.48
C VAL A 143 10.47 17.49 -9.14
N GLU A 144 9.15 17.33 -9.07
CA GLU A 144 8.20 18.33 -9.58
C GLU A 144 8.33 19.66 -8.85
N GLU A 145 8.48 19.65 -7.52
CA GLU A 145 8.73 20.85 -6.73
C GLU A 145 10.03 21.55 -7.10
N GLU A 146 11.09 20.79 -7.39
CA GLU A 146 12.37 21.35 -7.86
C GLU A 146 12.21 22.03 -9.22
N ILE A 147 11.53 21.39 -10.18
CA ILE A 147 11.21 21.98 -11.48
C ILE A 147 10.45 23.30 -11.27
N HIS A 148 9.42 23.31 -10.43
CA HIS A 148 8.66 24.53 -10.13
C HIS A 148 9.48 25.63 -9.44
N LYS A 149 10.45 25.26 -8.58
CA LYS A 149 11.37 26.24 -7.96
C LYS A 149 12.33 26.82 -9.01
N GLU A 150 12.89 25.97 -9.87
CA GLU A 150 13.78 26.39 -10.96
C GLU A 150 13.07 27.36 -11.91
N ILE A 151 11.84 27.04 -12.34
CA ILE A 151 11.04 27.90 -13.21
C ILE A 151 10.80 29.27 -12.56
N ARG A 152 10.38 29.30 -11.29
CA ARG A 152 10.11 30.55 -10.56
C ARG A 152 11.34 31.41 -10.30
N SER A 153 12.52 30.82 -10.26
CA SER A 153 13.79 31.54 -10.00
C SER A 153 14.38 32.24 -11.23
N ARG A 154 13.78 32.07 -12.42
CA ARG A 154 14.32 32.61 -13.69
C ARG A 154 13.70 33.99 -14.00
N VAL A 155 14.57 35.01 -14.08
CA VAL A 155 14.19 36.44 -14.20
C VAL A 155 13.94 36.89 -15.66
N TRP A 156 14.36 36.14 -16.68
CA TRP A 156 14.10 36.48 -18.08
C TRP A 156 13.82 35.23 -18.91
N GLY A 157 12.68 35.24 -19.62
CA GLY A 157 12.19 34.12 -20.42
C GLY A 157 12.98 33.98 -21.71
N PHE A 158 13.82 32.96 -21.80
CA PHE A 158 14.20 32.23 -23.02
C PHE A 158 15.13 31.08 -22.60
N ASP A 159 14.59 29.89 -22.37
CA ASP A 159 15.37 28.64 -22.33
C ASP A 159 14.46 27.44 -22.64
N GLN A 160 14.99 26.49 -23.42
CA GLN A 160 14.32 25.33 -24.04
C GLN A 160 13.88 24.24 -23.04
N ARG A 161 14.05 24.45 -21.72
CA ARG A 161 13.70 23.48 -20.68
C ARG A 161 12.27 23.57 -20.15
N VAL A 162 11.42 24.41 -20.75
CA VAL A 162 9.99 24.50 -20.41
C VAL A 162 9.29 23.14 -20.61
N ASP A 163 9.83 22.30 -21.49
CA ASP A 163 9.24 21.01 -21.84
C ASP A 163 9.73 19.85 -20.95
N GLU A 164 10.66 20.07 -20.00
CA GLU A 164 11.18 19.01 -19.14
C GLU A 164 10.23 18.69 -17.98
N THR A 165 9.63 17.50 -18.04
CA THR A 165 8.69 16.99 -17.02
C THR A 165 9.40 16.18 -15.94
N MET A 166 8.74 16.03 -14.78
CA MET A 166 9.17 15.12 -13.71
C MET A 166 9.47 13.71 -14.23
N TYR A 167 8.64 13.19 -15.14
CA TYR A 167 8.83 11.87 -15.73
C TYR A 167 10.12 11.77 -16.55
N GLN A 168 10.46 12.80 -17.31
CA GLN A 168 11.70 12.83 -18.09
C GLN A 168 12.92 12.87 -17.17
N ARG A 169 12.88 13.65 -16.09
CA ARG A 169 13.99 13.70 -15.12
C ARG A 169 14.22 12.36 -14.42
N ILE A 170 13.15 11.73 -13.93
CA ILE A 170 13.27 10.50 -13.15
C ILE A 170 13.51 9.30 -14.06
N TYR A 171 12.71 9.14 -15.13
CA TYR A 171 12.67 7.91 -15.94
C TYR A 171 13.28 8.06 -17.34
N GLY A 172 13.68 9.28 -17.75
CA GLY A 172 14.26 9.54 -19.07
C GLY A 172 13.25 9.54 -20.22
N LYS A 173 11.95 9.53 -19.93
CA LYS A 173 10.86 9.47 -20.93
C LYS A 173 9.72 10.40 -20.56
N SER A 174 9.00 10.88 -21.55
CA SER A 174 7.75 11.63 -21.34
C SER A 174 6.68 10.75 -20.70
N ARG A 175 5.66 11.39 -20.11
CA ARG A 175 4.51 10.68 -19.53
C ARG A 175 3.83 9.79 -20.57
N ASP A 176 3.60 10.32 -21.78
CA ASP A 176 2.88 9.60 -22.84
C ASP A 176 3.65 8.37 -23.32
N GLU A 177 4.98 8.47 -23.47
CA GLU A 177 5.82 7.30 -23.77
C GLU A 177 5.75 6.24 -22.67
N LEU A 178 5.75 6.65 -21.40
CA LEU A 178 5.67 5.71 -20.27
C LEU A 178 4.30 5.03 -20.20
N LEU A 179 3.22 5.77 -20.47
CA LEU A 179 1.87 5.20 -20.53
C LEU A 179 1.72 4.23 -21.71
N ALA A 180 2.28 4.56 -22.87
CA ALA A 180 2.31 3.66 -24.03
C ALA A 180 3.07 2.37 -23.72
N LEU A 181 4.27 2.47 -23.13
CA LEU A 181 5.06 1.31 -22.72
C LEU A 181 4.35 0.47 -21.65
N HIS A 182 3.70 1.11 -20.69
CA HIS A 182 2.90 0.40 -19.68
C HIS A 182 1.77 -0.39 -20.33
N TYR A 183 1.04 0.22 -21.28
CA TYR A 183 -0.02 -0.47 -22.02
C TYR A 183 0.52 -1.64 -22.85
N GLU A 184 1.66 -1.47 -23.53
CA GLU A 184 2.31 -2.55 -24.30
C GLU A 184 2.71 -3.74 -23.41
N GLU A 185 3.20 -3.48 -22.19
CA GLU A 185 3.67 -4.53 -21.28
C GLU A 185 2.54 -5.19 -20.47
N THR A 186 1.47 -4.45 -20.13
CA THR A 186 0.42 -4.92 -19.20
C THR A 186 -0.94 -5.14 -19.83
N GLY A 187 -1.19 -4.56 -21.01
CA GLY A 187 -2.51 -4.49 -21.64
C GLY A 187 -3.50 -3.53 -20.96
N VAL A 188 -3.08 -2.82 -19.90
CA VAL A 188 -3.95 -1.91 -19.14
C VAL A 188 -3.78 -0.49 -19.66
N LEU A 189 -4.86 0.06 -20.23
CA LEU A 189 -4.89 1.42 -20.75
C LEU A 189 -5.16 2.41 -19.61
N ILE A 190 -4.31 3.42 -19.50
CA ILE A 190 -4.44 4.51 -18.54
C ILE A 190 -4.73 5.78 -19.32
N SER A 191 -6.01 6.13 -19.43
CA SER A 191 -6.49 7.30 -20.17
C SER A 191 -7.78 7.83 -19.57
N GLY A 192 -8.00 9.14 -19.63
CA GLY A 192 -9.21 9.77 -19.10
C GLY A 192 -9.31 9.65 -17.58
N ASP A 193 -10.44 9.17 -17.08
CA ASP A 193 -10.66 8.92 -15.65
C ASP A 193 -9.98 7.62 -15.23
N VAL A 194 -8.85 7.76 -14.54
CA VAL A 194 -8.02 6.64 -14.08
C VAL A 194 -8.42 6.27 -12.66
N SER A 195 -8.68 4.98 -12.42
CA SER A 195 -8.93 4.51 -11.05
C SER A 195 -7.67 4.67 -10.20
N LEU A 196 -7.85 4.98 -8.91
CA LEU A 196 -6.69 5.11 -7.99
C LEU A 196 -5.86 3.81 -7.96
N GLY A 197 -6.51 2.64 -8.07
CA GLY A 197 -5.83 1.35 -8.11
C GLY A 197 -4.95 1.16 -9.35
N ASP A 198 -5.41 1.61 -10.52
CA ASP A 198 -4.61 1.56 -11.75
C ASP A 198 -3.48 2.59 -11.73
N TRP A 199 -3.71 3.76 -11.14
CA TRP A 199 -2.66 4.75 -10.94
C TRP A 199 -1.54 4.23 -10.03
N LYS A 200 -1.88 3.65 -8.87
CA LYS A 200 -0.89 3.02 -7.98
C LYS A 200 -0.16 1.86 -8.67
N ALA A 201 -0.86 1.07 -9.49
CA ALA A 201 -0.24 -0.01 -10.27
C ALA A 201 0.77 0.51 -11.30
N PHE A 202 0.46 1.62 -11.97
CA PHE A 202 1.37 2.29 -12.88
C PHE A 202 2.61 2.84 -12.16
N THR A 203 2.42 3.50 -11.00
CA THR A 203 3.53 3.95 -10.16
C THR A 203 4.44 2.78 -9.77
N TYR A 204 3.85 1.66 -9.33
CA TYR A 204 4.64 0.47 -8.98
C TYR A 204 5.41 -0.09 -10.18
N TRP A 205 4.80 -0.08 -11.38
CA TRP A 205 5.47 -0.46 -12.62
C TRP A 205 6.66 0.47 -12.94
N LEU A 206 6.51 1.78 -12.77
CA LEU A 206 7.60 2.76 -12.94
C LEU A 206 8.76 2.48 -11.99
N PHE A 207 8.46 2.20 -10.71
CA PHE A 207 9.46 1.80 -9.73
C PHE A 207 10.23 0.55 -10.18
N LYS A 208 9.52 -0.52 -10.59
CA LYS A 208 10.17 -1.75 -11.08
C LYS A 208 11.05 -1.49 -12.30
N ARG A 209 10.58 -0.67 -13.23
CA ARG A 209 11.36 -0.27 -14.41
C ARG A 209 12.63 0.47 -14.01
N ARG A 210 12.54 1.37 -13.02
CA ARG A 210 13.67 2.13 -12.49
C ARG A 210 14.72 1.22 -11.87
N LEU A 211 14.30 0.26 -11.03
CA LEU A 211 15.20 -0.74 -10.44
C LEU A 211 15.93 -1.59 -11.49
N LYS A 212 15.26 -1.90 -12.61
CA LYS A 212 15.83 -2.74 -13.68
C LYS A 212 16.78 -1.98 -14.60
N SER A 213 16.53 -0.69 -14.85
CA SER A 213 17.18 0.07 -15.93
C SER A 213 18.22 1.07 -15.46
N GLN A 214 18.20 1.50 -14.20
CA GLN A 214 19.12 2.51 -13.67
C GLN A 214 20.27 1.90 -12.86
N ASP A 215 21.36 2.65 -12.74
CA ASP A 215 22.48 2.24 -11.89
C ASP A 215 22.10 2.29 -10.40
N ARG A 216 22.77 1.45 -9.60
CA ARG A 216 22.45 1.29 -8.17
C ARG A 216 22.65 2.57 -7.37
N ALA A 217 23.62 3.40 -7.73
CA ALA A 217 23.90 4.64 -7.00
C ALA A 217 22.77 5.66 -7.21
N ARG A 218 22.28 5.79 -8.44
CA ARG A 218 21.12 6.60 -8.78
C ARG A 218 19.87 6.11 -8.06
N VAL A 219 19.56 4.82 -8.13
CA VAL A 219 18.40 4.24 -7.42
C VAL A 219 18.44 4.54 -5.92
N ALA A 220 19.59 4.36 -5.27
CA ALA A 220 19.74 4.64 -3.85
C ALA A 220 19.61 6.15 -3.53
N SER A 221 20.16 7.02 -4.39
CA SER A 221 20.03 8.48 -4.24
C SER A 221 18.57 8.94 -4.34
N ASP A 222 17.86 8.47 -5.37
CA ASP A 222 16.47 8.83 -5.60
C ASP A 222 15.55 8.24 -4.52
N THR A 223 15.83 7.02 -4.04
CA THR A 223 15.08 6.43 -2.92
C THR A 223 15.24 7.27 -1.65
N ARG A 224 16.46 7.72 -1.33
CA ARG A 224 16.71 8.63 -0.20
C ARG A 224 15.96 9.96 -0.36
N LYS A 225 15.91 10.49 -1.59
CA LYS A 225 15.15 11.71 -1.90
C LYS A 225 13.65 11.53 -1.69
N GLY A 226 13.08 10.42 -2.16
CA GLY A 226 11.67 10.08 -1.92
C GLY A 226 11.35 9.94 -0.44
N LEU A 227 12.18 9.23 0.32
CA LEU A 227 12.02 9.09 1.77
C LEU A 227 12.09 10.44 2.50
N ALA A 228 13.04 11.30 2.14
CA ALA A 228 13.17 12.63 2.71
C ALA A 228 11.93 13.50 2.43
N GLN A 229 11.37 13.42 1.21
CA GLN A 229 10.14 14.12 0.86
C GLN A 229 8.94 13.58 1.65
N LEU A 230 8.79 12.25 1.77
CA LEU A 230 7.71 11.61 2.53
C LEU A 230 7.75 12.06 3.99
N THR A 231 8.92 12.00 4.61
CA THR A 231 9.16 12.48 5.98
C THR A 231 8.79 13.95 6.15
N ARG A 232 9.20 14.80 5.21
CA ARG A 232 8.89 16.23 5.24
C ARG A 232 7.38 16.48 5.18
N MET A 233 6.63 15.67 4.42
CA MET A 233 5.18 15.77 4.36
C MET A 233 4.53 15.31 5.66
N GLU A 234 4.99 14.20 6.25
CA GLU A 234 4.50 13.70 7.54
C GLU A 234 4.70 14.72 8.66
N LEU A 235 5.90 15.32 8.74
CA LEU A 235 6.20 16.40 9.69
C LEU A 235 5.34 17.64 9.45
N ALA A 236 5.12 18.04 8.19
CA ALA A 236 4.25 19.18 7.89
C ALA A 236 2.79 18.95 8.30
N VAL A 237 2.31 17.70 8.27
CA VAL A 237 0.98 17.33 8.74
C VAL A 237 0.91 17.36 10.28
N SER A 238 1.96 16.89 10.97
CA SER A 238 2.01 16.90 12.44
C SER A 238 2.18 18.32 13.00
N GLU A 239 3.01 19.17 12.39
CA GLU A 239 3.24 20.56 12.80
C GLU A 239 2.01 21.44 12.63
N ARG A 240 1.22 21.24 11.56
CA ARG A 240 -0.01 22.01 11.31
C ARG A 240 -1.11 21.76 12.34
N ARG A 241 -0.97 20.76 13.21
CA ARG A 241 -2.07 20.29 14.08
C ARG A 241 -1.81 20.35 15.59
N PHE A 242 -0.68 20.89 16.06
CA PHE A 242 -0.39 21.08 17.51
C PHE A 242 -0.78 19.86 18.38
N GLY A 243 0.12 18.87 18.54
CA GLY A 243 -0.11 17.85 19.57
C GLY A 243 0.85 16.66 19.68
N ALA A 244 1.61 16.30 18.65
CA ALA A 244 2.61 15.24 18.74
C ALA A 244 3.92 15.70 18.11
N ARG A 245 4.94 15.92 18.96
CA ARG A 245 6.31 16.20 18.50
C ARG A 245 6.92 14.85 18.14
N LEU A 246 6.96 14.51 16.86
CA LEU A 246 8.01 13.63 16.34
C LEU A 246 9.15 14.56 15.95
N GLY A 247 10.09 14.74 16.88
CA GLY A 247 11.27 15.56 16.61
C GLY A 247 12.23 14.84 15.67
N GLU A 248 13.18 15.60 15.11
CA GLU A 248 14.27 15.07 14.27
C GLU A 248 15.03 13.91 14.95
N ALA A 249 15.08 13.90 16.28
CA ALA A 249 15.67 12.84 17.11
C ALA A 249 14.85 11.53 17.13
N ASP A 250 13.51 11.61 17.24
CA ASP A 250 12.64 10.42 17.24
C ASP A 250 12.63 9.74 15.87
N PHE A 251 12.75 10.55 14.81
CA PHE A 251 12.87 10.09 13.43
C PHE A 251 14.17 9.30 13.20
N ALA A 252 15.31 9.83 13.67
CA ALA A 252 16.61 9.16 13.55
C ALA A 252 16.68 7.83 14.33
N ALA A 253 15.91 7.71 15.41
CA ALA A 253 15.81 6.48 16.20
C ALA A 253 14.97 5.41 15.50
N ARG A 254 13.89 5.79 14.80
CA ARG A 254 12.99 4.85 14.12
C ARG A 254 13.54 4.33 12.79
N TYR A 255 14.41 5.10 12.13
CA TYR A 255 15.04 4.72 10.87
C TYR A 255 16.56 4.89 10.93
N PRO A 256 17.29 4.03 11.65
CA PRO A 256 18.75 4.04 11.61
C PRO A 256 19.23 3.65 10.21
N GLY A 257 20.12 4.47 9.64
CA GLY A 257 20.71 4.26 8.31
C GLY A 257 21.65 3.08 8.20
#